data_AF-A0A842KVH3-F1
#
_entry.id   AF-A0A842KVH3-F1
#
_cell.length_a   1.000
_cell.length_b   1.000
_cell.length_c   1.000
_cell.angle_alpha   90.00
_cell.angle_beta   90.00
_cell.angle_gamma   90.00
#
_symmetry.space_group_name_H-M   'P 1'
#
loop_
_entity.id
_entity.type
_entity.pdbx_description
1 polymer ?
#
loop_
_entity_poly.entity_id
_entity_poly.type
_entity_poly.pdbx_seq_one_letter_code
_entity_poly.pdbx_strand_id
1 'polypeptide(L)'
;MTKATYIIIGLIAIFGVYLYIGTITGPFEPVGRLGIVKLANPDMASGHPQSKVAANYAKKRGSKCVVVVHYAGDASYSHYKEGDITIINFAFIDPKGLRTDIDWNEVIQTFIFGIPDDKYHYRVDGIEFDTLDEAIAYVQNLAKENGQEGPIPLYFHGTVRQGNVFINPGCGFPLYVQLVW
;
A
#
# COMPACT_ATOMS: atom_id res chain seq x y z
N MET A 1 -27.82 -25.27 -15.05
CA MET A 1 -27.60 -24.26 -13.98
C MET A 1 -28.94 -23.77 -13.48
N THR A 2 -29.09 -23.53 -12.18
CA THR A 2 -30.37 -23.07 -11.61
C THR A 2 -30.47 -21.54 -11.68
N LYS A 3 -31.66 -20.97 -11.53
CA LYS A 3 -31.85 -19.51 -11.42
C LYS A 3 -30.93 -18.90 -10.34
N ALA A 4 -30.77 -19.59 -9.21
CA ALA A 4 -29.84 -19.19 -8.15
C ALA A 4 -28.39 -19.15 -8.62
N THR A 5 -27.94 -20.12 -9.43
CA THR A 5 -26.59 -20.12 -10.01
C THR A 5 -26.36 -18.89 -10.90
N TYR A 6 -27.32 -18.50 -11.74
CA TYR A 6 -27.20 -17.31 -12.58
C TYR A 6 -27.17 -16.01 -11.78
N ILE A 7 -27.95 -15.92 -10.69
CA ILE A 7 -27.94 -14.76 -9.79
C ILE A 7 -26.58 -14.63 -9.11
N ILE A 8 -26.03 -15.73 -8.58
CA ILE A 8 -24.71 -15.73 -7.92
C ILE A 8 -23.61 -15.32 -8.90
N ILE A 9 -23.59 -15.90 -10.12
CA ILE A 9 -22.62 -15.53 -11.15
C ILE A 9 -22.77 -14.06 -11.54
N GLY A 10 -24.01 -13.56 -11.67
CA GLY A 10 -24.28 -12.15 -11.96
C GLY A 10 -23.73 -11.22 -10.89
N LEU A 11 -23.93 -11.52 -9.61
CA LEU A 11 -23.39 -10.73 -8.50
C LEU A 11 -21.86 -10.74 -8.48
N ILE A 12 -21.23 -11.91 -8.68
CA ILE A 12 -19.76 -12.03 -8.76
C ILE A 12 -19.22 -11.21 -9.95
N ALA A 13 -19.89 -11.25 -11.10
CA ALA A 13 -19.47 -10.49 -12.27
C ALA A 13 -19.60 -8.97 -12.05
N ILE A 14 -20.73 -8.51 -11.49
CA ILE A 14 -20.93 -7.08 -11.17
C ILE A 14 -19.87 -6.61 -10.17
N PHE A 15 -19.63 -7.40 -9.11
CA PHE A 15 -18.61 -7.09 -8.12
C PHE A 15 -17.21 -7.06 -8.76
N GLY A 16 -16.86 -8.06 -9.56
CA GLY A 16 -15.58 -8.10 -10.26
C GLY A 16 -15.36 -6.93 -11.21
N VAL A 17 -16.40 -6.48 -11.93
CA VAL A 17 -16.36 -5.29 -12.78
C VAL A 17 -16.18 -4.02 -11.95
N TYR A 18 -16.92 -3.87 -10.85
CA TYR A 18 -16.77 -2.74 -9.94
C TYR A 18 -15.33 -2.64 -9.40
N LEU A 19 -14.77 -3.76 -8.94
CA LEU A 19 -13.39 -3.84 -8.45
C LEU A 19 -12.38 -3.47 -9.54
N TYR A 20 -12.56 -3.98 -10.75
CA TYR A 20 -11.70 -3.67 -11.89
C TYR A 20 -11.72 -2.17 -12.22
N ILE A 21 -12.92 -1.57 -12.29
CA ILE A 21 -13.07 -0.14 -12.57
C ILE A 21 -12.41 0.69 -11.46
N GLY A 22 -12.73 0.41 -10.19
CA GLY A 22 -12.14 1.14 -9.05
C GLY A 22 -10.62 1.11 -9.06
N THR A 23 -10.05 -0.05 -9.37
CA THR A 23 -8.59 -0.24 -9.49
C THR A 23 -7.97 0.60 -10.61
N ILE A 24 -8.60 0.68 -11.80
CA ILE A 24 -8.01 1.41 -12.94
C ILE A 24 -8.26 2.92 -12.91
N THR A 25 -9.26 3.39 -12.16
CA THR A 25 -9.55 4.82 -11.99
C THR A 25 -8.92 5.41 -10.74
N GLY A 26 -8.40 4.57 -9.85
CA GLY A 26 -7.76 4.99 -8.61
C GLY A 26 -6.45 5.75 -8.83
N PRO A 27 -6.00 6.53 -7.84
CA PRO A 27 -4.72 7.25 -7.90
C PRO A 27 -3.51 6.32 -7.79
N PHE A 28 -3.73 5.05 -7.46
CA PHE A 28 -2.70 4.04 -7.24
C PHE A 28 -2.87 2.85 -8.18
N GLU A 29 -1.78 2.39 -8.79
CA GLU A 29 -1.71 1.11 -9.50
C GLU A 29 -1.30 0.02 -8.49
N PRO A 30 -2.18 -0.92 -8.12
CA PRO A 30 -1.83 -1.97 -7.16
C PRO A 30 -0.85 -2.96 -7.78
N VAL A 31 0.41 -2.94 -7.34
CA VAL A 31 1.44 -3.89 -7.81
C VAL A 31 1.63 -5.06 -6.85
N GLY A 32 1.56 -4.81 -5.54
CA GLY A 32 1.56 -5.85 -4.50
C GLY A 32 2.80 -5.85 -3.61
N ARG A 33 3.32 -7.04 -3.31
CA ARG A 33 4.37 -7.24 -2.29
C ARG A 33 5.75 -6.89 -2.83
N LEU A 34 6.48 -5.99 -2.16
CA LEU A 34 7.83 -5.62 -2.57
C LEU A 34 8.92 -6.56 -2.03
N GLY A 35 8.76 -7.08 -0.80
CA GLY A 35 9.72 -7.97 -0.16
C GLY A 35 9.05 -9.10 0.63
N ILE A 36 9.68 -10.28 0.67
CA ILE A 36 9.16 -11.46 1.40
C ILE A 36 9.83 -11.61 2.78
N VAL A 37 11.15 -11.46 2.83
CA VAL A 37 11.96 -11.60 4.04
C VAL A 37 12.93 -10.44 4.17
N LYS A 38 13.21 -10.03 5.41
CA LYS A 38 14.26 -9.04 5.71
C LYS A 38 15.63 -9.70 5.53
N LEU A 39 16.11 -9.83 4.30
CA LEU A 39 17.48 -10.26 4.04
C LEU A 39 18.42 -9.13 4.49
N ALA A 40 18.93 -9.23 5.72
CA ALA A 40 19.96 -8.37 6.29
C ALA A 40 19.69 -6.85 6.23
N ASN A 41 18.57 -6.39 6.80
CA ASN A 41 18.23 -4.95 6.97
C ASN A 41 18.86 -3.98 5.95
N PRO A 42 18.36 -3.95 4.70
CA PRO A 42 18.13 -2.68 4.08
C PRO A 42 16.61 -2.50 4.07
N ASP A 43 16.13 -1.59 4.92
CA ASP A 43 14.76 -1.06 4.83
C ASP A 43 14.56 -0.34 3.47
N MET A 44 13.42 0.30 3.24
CA MET A 44 13.29 1.18 2.07
C MET A 44 14.24 2.37 2.17
N ALA A 45 15.36 2.32 1.44
CA ALA A 45 16.28 3.43 1.27
C ALA A 45 16.99 3.39 -0.09
N SER A 46 17.58 4.51 -0.48
CA SER A 46 18.29 4.64 -1.76
C SER A 46 19.46 3.66 -1.87
N GLY A 47 19.56 2.99 -3.01
CA GLY A 47 20.57 1.97 -3.30
C GLY A 47 20.21 0.56 -2.83
N HIS A 48 19.18 0.39 -2.01
CA HIS A 48 18.77 -0.91 -1.48
C HIS A 48 18.05 -1.78 -2.54
N PRO A 49 18.14 -3.12 -2.46
CA PRO A 49 17.58 -4.01 -3.47
C PRO A 49 16.07 -3.81 -3.72
N GLN A 50 15.28 -3.66 -2.64
CA GLN A 50 13.84 -3.45 -2.74
C GLN A 50 13.51 -2.11 -3.42
N SER A 51 14.23 -1.05 -3.06
CA SER A 51 14.14 0.28 -3.69
C SER A 51 14.43 0.22 -5.19
N LYS A 52 15.52 -0.47 -5.58
CA LYS A 52 15.89 -0.69 -7.00
C LYS A 52 14.84 -1.48 -7.76
N VAL A 53 14.23 -2.50 -7.16
CA VAL A 53 13.15 -3.27 -7.80
C VAL A 53 11.94 -2.38 -8.06
N ALA A 54 11.49 -1.63 -7.05
CA ALA A 54 10.39 -0.68 -7.18
C ALA A 54 10.67 0.39 -8.26
N ALA A 55 11.84 1.03 -8.22
CA ALA A 55 12.23 2.04 -9.19
C ALA A 55 12.34 1.49 -10.62
N ASN A 56 12.90 0.29 -10.78
CA ASN A 56 12.98 -0.36 -12.10
C ASN A 56 11.60 -0.69 -12.67
N TYR A 57 10.65 -1.10 -11.82
CA TYR A 57 9.28 -1.33 -12.26
C TYR A 57 8.62 -0.02 -12.70
N ALA A 58 8.69 1.04 -11.88
CA ALA A 58 8.15 2.35 -12.23
C ALA A 58 8.71 2.87 -13.56
N LYS A 59 10.03 2.78 -13.73
CA LYS A 59 10.70 3.20 -14.98
C LYS A 59 10.20 2.43 -16.20
N LYS A 60 9.98 1.11 -16.07
CA LYS A 60 9.41 0.28 -17.16
C LYS A 60 7.95 0.63 -17.48
N ARG A 61 7.19 1.10 -16.49
CA ARG A 61 5.80 1.54 -16.66
C ARG A 61 5.67 3.00 -17.08
N GLY A 62 6.78 3.74 -17.17
CA GLY A 62 6.78 5.18 -17.46
C GLY A 62 6.41 6.06 -16.27
N SER A 63 6.27 5.48 -15.06
CA SER A 63 5.98 6.21 -13.83
C SER A 63 7.20 6.98 -13.33
N LYS A 64 7.00 8.12 -12.68
CA LYS A 64 8.05 8.94 -12.04
C LYS A 64 8.13 8.72 -10.54
N CYS A 65 7.06 8.18 -9.95
CA CYS A 65 6.95 7.91 -8.53
C CYS A 65 6.59 6.45 -8.25
N VAL A 66 6.85 6.02 -7.02
CA VAL A 66 6.36 4.79 -6.40
C VAL A 66 5.93 5.13 -4.99
N VAL A 67 4.80 4.56 -4.54
CA VAL A 67 4.42 4.56 -3.13
C VAL A 67 4.71 3.20 -2.54
N VAL A 68 5.39 3.18 -1.39
CA VAL A 68 5.57 1.97 -0.58
C VAL A 68 4.93 2.19 0.78
N VAL A 69 3.97 1.33 1.11
CA VAL A 69 3.24 1.42 2.37
C VAL A 69 3.83 0.54 3.47
N HIS A 70 3.73 1.06 4.70
CA HIS A 70 4.36 0.52 5.89
C HIS A 70 3.45 0.57 7.10
N TYR A 71 3.72 -0.29 8.08
CA TYR A 71 3.34 -0.03 9.46
C TYR A 71 4.40 0.89 10.09
N ALA A 72 3.97 1.96 10.76
CA ALA A 72 4.84 2.95 11.35
C ALA A 72 5.65 2.39 12.55
N GLY A 73 6.93 2.71 12.58
CA GLY A 73 7.78 2.68 13.76
C GLY A 73 8.37 4.07 14.00
N ASP A 74 9.59 4.14 14.52
CA ASP A 74 10.22 5.41 14.90
C ASP A 74 10.82 6.21 13.73
N ALA A 75 10.73 5.70 12.50
CA ALA A 75 11.28 6.35 11.32
C ALA A 75 10.42 7.53 10.85
N SER A 76 11.05 8.48 10.15
CA SER A 76 10.35 9.60 9.51
C SER A 76 9.54 9.20 8.28
N TYR A 77 9.83 8.05 7.66
CA TYR A 77 9.23 7.63 6.39
C TYR A 77 9.38 8.71 5.31
N SER A 78 10.58 9.27 5.19
CA SER A 78 10.89 10.27 4.18
C SER A 78 10.86 9.68 2.77
N HIS A 79 10.42 10.48 1.81
CA HIS A 79 10.62 10.21 0.41
C HIS A 79 12.08 10.42 0.03
N TYR A 80 12.51 9.75 -1.03
CA TYR A 80 13.86 9.89 -1.56
C TYR A 80 13.90 9.53 -3.05
N LYS A 81 15.01 9.84 -3.72
CA LYS A 81 15.25 9.46 -5.12
C LYS A 81 16.05 8.16 -5.22
N GLU A 82 15.56 7.24 -6.04
CA GLU A 82 16.31 6.08 -6.55
C GLU A 82 16.54 6.29 -8.05
N GLY A 83 17.69 6.85 -8.38
CA GLY A 83 17.92 7.41 -9.72
C GLY A 83 16.92 8.53 -10.01
N ASP A 84 16.15 8.38 -11.09
CA ASP A 84 15.18 9.39 -11.53
C ASP A 84 13.78 9.21 -10.91
N ILE A 85 13.57 8.13 -10.13
CA ILE A 85 12.28 7.77 -9.56
C ILE A 85 12.18 8.27 -8.11
N THR A 86 11.07 8.92 -7.76
CA THR A 86 10.75 9.25 -6.36
C THR A 86 10.10 8.06 -5.69
N ILE A 87 10.70 7.58 -4.61
CA ILE A 87 10.09 6.61 -3.71
C ILE A 87 9.45 7.38 -2.55
N ILE A 88 8.15 7.23 -2.37
CA ILE A 88 7.37 7.85 -1.30
C ILE A 88 7.04 6.77 -0.29
N ASN A 89 7.50 6.94 0.95
CA ASN A 89 7.17 6.02 2.03
C ASN A 89 5.93 6.52 2.76
N PHE A 90 4.91 5.67 2.85
CA PHE A 90 3.64 6.01 3.46
C PHE A 90 3.34 5.02 4.59
N ALA A 91 3.38 5.48 5.83
CA ALA A 91 3.09 4.64 6.98
C ALA A 91 1.70 4.90 7.56
N PHE A 92 1.07 3.87 8.13
CA PHE A 92 -0.03 4.03 9.07
C PHE A 92 0.43 3.72 10.50
N ILE A 93 -0.16 4.41 11.47
CA ILE A 93 0.12 4.32 12.90
C ILE A 93 -1.15 3.79 13.57
N ASP A 94 -1.03 2.67 14.28
CA ASP A 94 -2.09 2.17 15.17
C ASP A 94 -1.91 2.76 16.57
N PRO A 95 -2.89 3.52 17.11
CA PRO A 95 -2.84 4.06 18.46
C PRO A 95 -2.65 2.99 19.55
N LYS A 96 -3.02 1.73 19.26
CA LYS A 96 -2.87 0.60 20.19
C LYS A 96 -1.42 0.10 20.31
N GLY A 97 -0.49 0.71 19.58
CA GLY A 97 0.94 0.42 19.64
C GLY A 97 1.39 -0.64 18.65
N LEU A 98 2.72 -0.83 18.58
CA LEU A 98 3.38 -1.65 17.56
C LEU A 98 2.92 -3.12 17.58
N ARG A 99 2.44 -3.62 16.44
CA ARG A 99 2.09 -5.04 16.24
C ARG A 99 2.96 -5.67 15.17
N THR A 100 3.40 -6.91 15.41
CA THR A 100 4.21 -7.71 14.47
C THR A 100 3.46 -8.90 13.88
N ASP A 101 2.31 -9.21 14.46
CA ASP A 101 1.35 -10.21 14.05
C ASP A 101 0.24 -9.61 13.18
N ILE A 102 -0.54 -10.48 12.55
CA ILE A 102 -1.69 -10.09 11.74
C ILE A 102 -2.95 -10.56 12.42
N ASP A 103 -3.86 -9.63 12.65
CA ASP A 103 -5.22 -9.91 13.06
C ASP A 103 -6.08 -10.18 11.81
N TRP A 104 -6.29 -11.46 11.51
CA TRP A 104 -7.08 -11.87 10.35
C TRP A 104 -8.55 -11.49 10.46
N ASN A 105 -9.10 -11.43 11.67
CA ASN A 105 -10.46 -10.97 11.86
C ASN A 105 -10.54 -9.48 11.50
N GLU A 106 -9.57 -8.70 11.98
CA GLU A 106 -9.43 -7.30 11.59
C GLU A 106 -9.31 -7.14 10.08
N VAL A 107 -8.47 -7.91 9.39
CA VAL A 107 -8.35 -7.87 7.92
C VAL A 107 -9.68 -8.16 7.23
N ILE A 108 -10.41 -9.19 7.65
CA ILE A 108 -11.71 -9.57 7.05
C ILE A 108 -12.77 -8.48 7.31
N GLN A 109 -12.87 -8.01 8.55
CA GLN A 109 -13.79 -6.92 8.92
C GLN A 109 -13.50 -5.68 8.10
N THR A 110 -12.22 -5.35 7.97
CA THR A 110 -11.76 -4.19 7.22
C THR A 110 -12.06 -4.33 5.73
N PHE A 111 -11.90 -5.52 5.16
CA PHE A 111 -12.22 -5.78 3.75
C PHE A 111 -13.73 -5.69 3.47
N ILE A 112 -14.58 -6.12 4.41
CA ILE A 112 -16.04 -6.12 4.24
C ILE A 112 -16.65 -4.75 4.55
N PHE A 113 -16.16 -4.07 5.59
CA PHE A 113 -16.80 -2.87 6.16
C PHE A 113 -15.97 -1.59 6.05
N GLY A 114 -14.74 -1.67 5.52
CA GLY A 114 -13.79 -0.56 5.53
C GLY A 114 -13.06 -0.42 6.86
N ILE A 115 -12.10 0.51 6.91
CA ILE A 115 -11.40 0.89 8.15
C ILE A 115 -12.22 1.95 8.87
N PRO A 116 -12.50 1.80 10.17
CA PRO A 116 -13.05 2.90 10.97
C PRO A 116 -12.14 4.13 10.87
N ASP A 117 -12.73 5.31 10.62
CA ASP A 117 -12.00 6.55 10.37
C ASP A 117 -11.05 6.96 11.50
N ASP A 118 -11.31 6.52 12.74
CA ASP A 118 -10.54 6.81 13.94
C ASP A 118 -9.49 5.73 14.28
N LYS A 119 -9.34 4.72 13.43
CA LYS A 119 -8.50 3.56 13.74
C LYS A 119 -7.01 3.85 13.58
N TYR A 120 -6.63 4.64 12.57
CA TYR A 120 -5.23 4.87 12.22
C TYR A 120 -4.94 6.36 12.01
N HIS A 121 -3.73 6.76 12.40
CA HIS A 121 -3.10 7.98 11.88
C HIS A 121 -2.13 7.60 10.76
N TYR A 122 -1.64 8.58 10.03
CA TYR A 122 -0.84 8.38 8.84
C TYR A 122 0.43 9.21 8.92
N ARG A 123 1.55 8.69 8.41
CA ARG A 123 2.82 9.42 8.37
C ARG A 123 3.48 9.34 7.00
N VAL A 124 3.82 10.51 6.46
CA VAL A 124 4.58 10.69 5.21
C VAL A 124 5.54 11.85 5.44
N ASP A 125 6.82 11.70 5.11
CA ASP A 125 7.83 12.76 5.28
C ASP A 125 7.97 13.34 6.70
N GLY A 126 7.69 12.51 7.71
CA GLY A 126 7.70 12.92 9.11
C GLY A 126 6.49 13.77 9.52
N ILE A 127 5.57 14.05 8.60
CA ILE A 127 4.30 14.73 8.86
C ILE A 127 3.27 13.66 9.22
N GLU A 128 2.58 13.87 10.33
CA GLU A 128 1.46 13.03 10.76
C GLU A 128 0.12 13.64 10.34
N PHE A 129 -0.78 12.79 9.88
CA PHE A 129 -2.12 13.15 9.43
C PHE A 129 -3.14 12.30 10.20
N ASP A 130 -4.24 12.94 10.58
CA ASP A 130 -5.33 12.28 11.31
C ASP A 130 -6.26 11.52 10.37
N THR A 131 -6.29 11.88 9.09
CA THR A 131 -7.16 11.26 8.10
C THR A 131 -6.38 10.69 6.91
N LEU A 132 -6.92 9.63 6.31
CA LEU A 132 -6.33 9.02 5.12
C LEU A 132 -6.35 10.00 3.94
N ASP A 133 -7.42 10.76 3.80
CA ASP A 133 -7.60 11.70 2.68
C ASP A 133 -6.54 12.79 2.67
N GLU A 134 -6.19 13.35 3.84
CA GLU A 134 -5.13 14.33 3.98
C GLU A 134 -3.76 13.74 3.58
N ALA A 135 -3.47 12.53 4.05
CA ALA A 135 -2.24 11.83 3.72
C ALA A 135 -2.15 11.51 2.21
N ILE A 136 -3.25 11.03 1.59
CA ILE A 136 -3.32 10.78 0.15
C ILE A 136 -3.14 12.08 -0.63
N ALA A 137 -3.81 13.16 -0.22
CA ALA A 137 -3.68 14.46 -0.89
C ALA A 137 -2.22 14.95 -0.86
N TYR A 138 -1.54 14.79 0.27
CA TYR A 138 -0.11 15.09 0.38
C TYR A 138 0.73 14.25 -0.60
N VAL A 139 0.54 12.92 -0.60
CA VAL A 139 1.26 12.00 -1.49
C VAL A 139 1.02 12.34 -2.97
N GLN A 140 -0.22 12.67 -3.34
CA GLN A 140 -0.56 13.05 -4.72
C GLN A 140 0.09 14.37 -5.13
N ASN A 141 0.11 15.37 -4.25
CA ASN A 141 0.76 16.64 -4.52
C ASN A 141 2.27 16.44 -4.69
N LEU A 142 2.90 15.70 -3.77
CA LEU A 142 4.32 15.33 -3.88
C LEU A 142 4.63 14.58 -5.18
N ALA A 143 3.76 13.64 -5.58
CA ALA A 143 3.93 12.90 -6.83
C ALA A 143 3.82 13.82 -8.06
N LYS A 144 2.84 14.72 -8.09
CA LYS A 144 2.67 15.73 -9.17
C LYS A 144 3.88 16.66 -9.26
N GLU A 145 4.38 17.16 -8.13
CA GLU A 145 5.60 17.98 -8.07
C GLU A 145 6.83 17.26 -8.63
N ASN A 146 6.84 15.92 -8.53
CA ASN A 146 7.89 15.07 -9.08
C ASN A 146 7.61 14.58 -10.51
N GLY A 147 6.61 15.14 -11.19
CA GLY A 147 6.30 14.86 -12.59
C GLY A 147 5.52 13.56 -12.83
N GLN A 148 4.85 13.03 -11.80
CA GLN A 148 3.97 11.89 -11.97
C GLN A 148 2.76 12.25 -12.85
N GLU A 149 2.49 11.41 -13.84
CA GLU A 149 1.27 11.42 -14.62
C GLU A 149 0.53 10.09 -14.44
N GLY A 150 -0.78 10.15 -14.21
CA GLY A 150 -1.61 8.96 -14.00
C GLY A 150 -1.34 8.24 -12.66
N PRO A 151 -1.82 6.99 -12.51
CA PRO A 151 -1.74 6.23 -11.27
C PRO A 151 -0.30 5.96 -10.83
N ILE A 152 -0.05 6.00 -9.52
CA ILE A 152 1.27 5.73 -8.93
C ILE A 152 1.37 4.23 -8.58
N PRO A 153 2.40 3.50 -9.04
CA PRO A 153 2.68 2.15 -8.57
C PRO A 153 2.72 2.08 -7.05
N LEU A 154 1.87 1.23 -6.48
CA LEU A 154 1.71 1.03 -5.05
C LEU A 154 2.19 -0.36 -4.66
N TYR A 155 3.06 -0.40 -3.66
CA TYR A 155 3.55 -1.63 -3.04
C TYR A 155 3.32 -1.61 -1.54
N PHE A 156 3.16 -2.79 -0.94
CA PHE A 156 3.41 -2.96 0.48
C PHE A 156 4.80 -3.51 0.73
N HIS A 157 5.48 -2.98 1.74
CA HIS A 157 6.84 -3.40 2.11
C HIS A 157 6.93 -4.91 2.35
N GLY A 158 5.91 -5.50 2.97
CA GLY A 158 5.71 -6.95 3.01
C GLY A 158 6.74 -7.74 3.82
N THR A 159 7.63 -7.07 4.54
CA THR A 159 8.60 -7.72 5.41
C THR A 159 7.89 -8.34 6.62
N VAL A 160 8.06 -9.65 6.78
CA VAL A 160 7.52 -10.42 7.90
C VAL A 160 8.56 -10.51 9.01
N ARG A 161 8.20 -10.03 10.20
CA ARG A 161 9.06 -10.06 11.39
C ARG A 161 8.82 -11.30 12.27
N GLN A 162 7.65 -11.93 12.15
CA GLN A 162 7.26 -13.11 12.92
C GLN A 162 6.23 -13.96 12.17
N GLY A 163 6.29 -15.28 12.37
CA GLY A 163 5.33 -16.23 11.80
C GLY A 163 5.75 -16.76 10.42
N ASN A 164 4.78 -17.32 9.69
CA ASN A 164 4.99 -17.91 8.37
C ASN A 164 4.83 -16.85 7.27
N VAL A 165 5.82 -16.69 6.39
CA VAL A 165 5.84 -15.68 5.32
C VAL A 165 4.75 -15.83 4.25
N PHE A 166 4.16 -17.02 4.14
CA PHE A 166 3.03 -17.29 3.23
C PHE A 166 1.68 -16.94 3.86
N ILE A 167 1.62 -16.86 5.19
CA ILE A 167 0.40 -16.50 5.93
C ILE A 167 0.46 -15.03 6.31
N ASN A 168 1.60 -14.54 6.80
CA ASN A 168 1.78 -13.14 7.14
C ASN A 168 2.22 -12.35 5.90
N PRO A 169 1.37 -11.50 5.29
CA PRO A 169 1.77 -10.64 4.18
C PRO A 169 2.77 -9.54 4.56
N GLY A 170 2.95 -9.24 5.85
CA GLY A 170 3.89 -8.23 6.34
C GLY A 170 3.25 -6.87 6.60
N CYS A 171 4.07 -5.93 7.10
CA CYS A 171 3.59 -4.75 7.83
C CYS A 171 2.75 -3.75 7.01
N GLY A 172 3.05 -3.55 5.72
CA GLY A 172 2.31 -2.59 4.89
C GLY A 172 0.96 -3.09 4.36
N PHE A 173 0.62 -4.36 4.58
CA PHE A 173 -0.54 -4.97 3.93
C PHE A 173 -1.90 -4.33 4.31
N PRO A 174 -2.18 -3.97 5.58
CA PRO A 174 -3.46 -3.35 5.92
C PRO A 174 -3.71 -2.03 5.19
N LEU A 175 -2.72 -1.13 5.16
CA LEU A 175 -2.82 0.15 4.42
C LEU A 175 -2.90 -0.08 2.91
N TYR A 176 -2.20 -1.09 2.38
CA TYR A 176 -2.31 -1.43 0.95
C TYR A 176 -3.74 -1.83 0.57
N VAL A 177 -4.41 -2.62 1.41
CA VAL A 177 -5.82 -2.96 1.20
C VAL A 177 -6.65 -1.67 1.26
N GLN A 178 -6.44 -0.81 2.26
CA GLN A 178 -7.19 0.45 2.38
C GLN A 178 -7.09 1.38 1.16
N LEU A 179 -5.93 1.42 0.50
CA LEU A 179 -5.71 2.33 -0.63
C LEU A 179 -6.24 1.82 -1.97
N VAL A 180 -6.57 0.52 -2.03
CA VAL A 180 -6.94 -0.17 -3.28
C VAL A 180 -8.43 -0.56 -3.30
N TRP A 181 -9.08 -0.58 -2.13
CA TRP A 181 -10.46 -1.06 -1.94
C TRP A 181 -11.29 -0.01 -1.19
#